data_AF-A0A2H9KZ22-F1
#
_entry.id   AF-A0A2H9KZ22-F1
#
_cell.length_a   1.000
_cell.length_b   1.000
_cell.length_c   1.000
_cell.angle_alpha   90.00
_cell.angle_beta   90.00
_cell.angle_gamma   90.00
#
_symmetry.space_group_name_H-M   'P 1'
#
loop_
_entity.id
_entity.type
_entity.pdbx_description
1 polymer ?
#
loop_
_entity_poly.entity_id
_entity_poly.type
_entity_poly.pdbx_seq_one_letter_code
_entity_poly.pdbx_strand_id
1 'polypeptide(L)'
;MDLNPNKLTIPQVMESFREFGLSKLDSELLADCINVQKACTWQNNDEITDEAVEKAKAFLNENKLGILVEVTPSRFGKFIWETKKEKD
;
A
#
# COMPACT_ATOMS: atom_id res chain seq x y z
N MET A 1 11.39 -16.70 -5.33
CA MET A 1 12.19 -15.44 -5.35
C MET A 1 12.16 -14.86 -3.94
N ASP A 2 13.18 -14.13 -3.50
CA ASP A 2 13.13 -13.49 -2.17
C ASP A 2 12.15 -12.31 -2.20
N LEU A 3 11.09 -12.42 -1.40
CA LEU A 3 10.22 -11.29 -1.06
C LEU A 3 11.01 -10.35 -0.13
N ASN A 4 10.98 -9.05 -0.40
CA ASN A 4 11.70 -8.01 0.35
C ASN A 4 13.26 -8.16 0.36
N PRO A 5 13.93 -8.13 -0.81
CA PRO A 5 15.40 -8.22 -0.93
C PRO A 5 16.13 -7.08 -0.20
N ASN A 6 15.48 -5.94 -0.04
CA ASN A 6 16.04 -4.76 0.63
C ASN A 6 15.88 -4.81 2.16
N LYS A 7 15.28 -5.89 2.71
CA LYS A 7 15.10 -6.11 4.15
C LYS A 7 14.44 -4.93 4.86
N LEU A 8 13.49 -4.28 4.19
CA LEU A 8 12.74 -3.17 4.76
C LEU A 8 11.93 -3.66 5.97
N THR A 9 11.97 -2.87 7.03
CA THR A 9 11.16 -3.08 8.22
C THR A 9 9.78 -2.44 8.04
N ILE A 10 8.78 -2.93 8.78
CA ILE A 10 7.41 -2.37 8.75
C ILE A 10 7.38 -0.87 9.09
N PRO A 11 8.12 -0.36 10.08
CA PRO A 11 8.19 1.09 10.32
C PRO A 11 8.72 1.88 9.13
N GLN A 12 9.76 1.38 8.43
CA GLN A 12 10.31 2.05 7.24
C GLN A 12 9.30 2.08 6.09
N VAL A 13 8.58 0.98 5.88
CA VAL A 13 7.52 0.90 4.87
C VAL A 13 6.41 1.92 5.16
N MET A 14 5.98 2.01 6.43
CA MET A 14 4.97 3.00 6.85
C MET A 14 5.46 4.44 6.66
N GLU A 15 6.71 4.73 6.98
CA GLU A 15 7.30 6.06 6.82
C GLU A 15 7.35 6.46 5.34
N SER A 16 7.81 5.57 4.47
CA SER A 16 7.81 5.81 3.01
C SER A 16 6.41 6.10 2.47
N PHE A 17 5.38 5.37 2.89
CA PHE A 17 4.00 5.66 2.47
C PHE A 17 3.52 7.04 2.93
N ARG A 18 3.85 7.45 4.16
CA ARG A 18 3.53 8.81 4.62
C ARG A 18 4.25 9.89 3.82
N GLU A 19 5.52 9.67 3.46
CA GLU A 19 6.28 10.59 2.61
C GLU A 19 5.71 10.70 1.19
N PHE A 20 5.05 9.66 0.69
CA PHE A 20 4.36 9.71 -0.60
C PHE A 20 3.05 10.51 -0.55
N GLY A 21 2.55 10.82 0.65
CA GLY A 21 1.30 11.54 0.86
C GLY A 21 0.11 10.64 1.18
N LEU A 22 0.32 9.38 1.56
CA LEU A 22 -0.76 8.54 2.09
C LEU A 22 -1.17 8.98 3.49
N SER A 23 -2.45 8.79 3.79
CA SER A 23 -2.96 8.98 5.15
C SER A 23 -2.24 8.04 6.14
N LYS A 24 -2.30 8.40 7.42
CA LYS A 24 -1.80 7.54 8.49
C LYS A 24 -2.48 6.16 8.45
N LEU A 25 -3.80 6.15 8.25
CA LEU A 25 -4.60 4.93 8.23
C LEU A 25 -4.20 4.02 7.07
N ASP A 26 -4.10 4.56 5.86
CA ASP A 26 -3.73 3.77 4.67
C ASP A 26 -2.31 3.23 4.78
N SER A 27 -1.38 4.04 5.30
CA SER A 27 0.01 3.64 5.53
C SER A 27 0.10 2.46 6.52
N GLU A 28 -0.67 2.51 7.61
CA GLU A 28 -0.71 1.46 8.63
C GLU A 28 -1.35 0.17 8.09
N LEU A 29 -2.45 0.28 7.36
CA LEU A 29 -3.14 -0.88 6.78
C LEU A 29 -2.30 -1.54 5.68
N LEU A 30 -1.68 -0.77 4.78
CA LEU A 30 -0.78 -1.33 3.77
C LEU A 30 0.39 -2.08 4.41
N ALA A 31 1.03 -1.47 5.41
CA ALA A 31 2.17 -2.07 6.10
C ALA A 31 1.79 -3.36 6.84
N ASP A 32 0.61 -3.40 7.46
CA ASP A 32 0.09 -4.63 8.07
C ASP A 32 -0.16 -5.72 7.02
N CYS A 33 -0.78 -5.39 5.89
CA CYS A 33 -1.03 -6.34 4.80
C CYS A 33 0.26 -6.92 4.21
N ILE A 34 1.33 -6.12 4.13
CA ILE A 34 2.68 -6.56 3.75
C ILE A 34 3.24 -7.51 4.82
N ASN A 35 3.12 -7.14 6.10
CA ASN A 35 3.64 -7.94 7.20
C ASN A 35 2.97 -9.32 7.28
N VAL A 36 1.64 -9.37 7.22
CA VAL A 36 0.88 -10.62 7.31
C VAL A 36 0.83 -11.39 5.99
N GLN A 37 1.29 -10.77 4.89
CA GLN A 37 1.15 -11.27 3.53
C GLN A 37 -0.29 -11.74 3.31
N LYS A 38 -1.26 -10.81 3.32
CA LYS A 38 -2.67 -11.12 3.04
C LYS A 38 -3.29 -10.05 2.15
N ALA A 39 -4.26 -10.49 1.34
CA ALA A 39 -5.13 -9.59 0.63
C ALA A 39 -6.04 -8.87 1.63
N CYS A 40 -6.19 -7.57 1.44
CA CYS A 40 -6.96 -6.69 2.30
C CYS A 40 -7.82 -5.78 1.42
N THR A 41 -8.98 -5.42 1.95
CA THR A 41 -9.84 -4.41 1.33
C THR A 41 -10.35 -3.49 2.42
N TRP A 42 -10.25 -2.18 2.20
CA TRP A 42 -10.84 -1.19 3.09
C TRP A 42 -11.33 0.02 2.29
N GLN A 43 -12.10 0.88 2.95
CA GLN A 43 -12.56 2.14 2.37
C GLN A 43 -12.51 3.25 3.42
N ASN A 44 -12.11 4.43 2.99
CA ASN A 44 -12.18 5.65 3.80
C ASN A 44 -12.46 6.85 2.89
N ASN A 45 -12.49 8.02 3.48
CA ASN A 45 -12.67 9.32 2.82
C ASN A 45 -11.43 10.20 3.02
N ASP A 46 -10.27 9.59 3.28
CA ASP A 46 -9.03 10.32 3.41
C ASP A 46 -8.60 10.82 2.03
N GLU A 47 -8.12 12.06 1.98
CA GLU A 47 -7.67 12.66 0.73
C GLU A 47 -6.41 11.95 0.24
N ILE A 48 -6.40 11.59 -1.04
CA ILE A 48 -5.25 11.00 -1.71
C ILE A 48 -5.12 11.54 -3.13
N THR A 49 -3.88 11.69 -3.58
CA THR A 49 -3.55 12.06 -4.96
C THR A 49 -3.17 10.82 -5.77
N ASP A 50 -3.46 10.84 -7.07
CA ASP A 50 -3.02 9.78 -7.97
C ASP A 50 -1.49 9.58 -7.92
N GLU A 51 -0.73 10.68 -7.74
CA GLU A 51 0.73 10.63 -7.57
C GLU A 51 1.16 9.81 -6.35
N ALA A 52 0.48 9.97 -5.21
CA ALA A 52 0.78 9.22 -3.99
C ALA A 52 0.52 7.71 -4.20
N VAL A 53 -0.57 7.37 -4.88
CA VAL A 53 -0.92 5.99 -5.23
C VAL A 53 0.14 5.38 -6.15
N GLU A 54 0.57 6.09 -7.19
CA GLU A 54 1.58 5.60 -8.13
C GLU A 54 2.94 5.43 -7.47
N LYS A 55 3.35 6.33 -6.57
CA LYS A 55 4.57 6.17 -5.75
C LYS A 55 4.50 4.92 -4.87
N ALA A 56 3.36 4.67 -4.24
CA ALA A 56 3.17 3.47 -3.42
C ALA A 56 3.28 2.18 -4.23
N LYS A 57 2.64 2.12 -5.40
CA LYS A 57 2.74 0.98 -6.33
C LYS A 57 4.17 0.74 -6.78
N ALA A 58 4.87 1.80 -7.19
CA ALA A 58 6.27 1.73 -7.63
C ALA A 58 7.15 1.18 -6.50
N PHE A 59 7.02 1.73 -5.28
CA PHE A 59 7.75 1.29 -4.11
C PHE A 59 7.53 -0.18 -3.78
N LEU A 60 6.27 -0.66 -3.80
CA LEU A 60 5.94 -2.06 -3.56
C LEU A 60 6.61 -3.01 -4.56
N ASN A 61 6.59 -2.63 -5.85
CA ASN A 61 7.16 -3.41 -6.95
C ASN A 61 8.70 -3.42 -6.91
N GLU A 62 9.33 -2.25 -6.78
CA GLU A 62 10.79 -2.10 -6.73
C GLU A 62 11.41 -2.85 -5.55
N ASN A 63 10.70 -2.88 -4.42
CA ASN A 63 11.14 -3.56 -3.20
C ASN A 63 10.61 -4.99 -3.09
N LYS A 64 9.92 -5.52 -4.11
CA LYS A 64 9.36 -6.88 -4.16
C LYS A 64 8.64 -7.28 -2.88
N LEU A 65 7.72 -6.43 -2.42
CA LEU A 65 7.04 -6.60 -1.12
C LEU A 65 5.88 -7.61 -1.17
N GLY A 66 5.68 -8.29 -2.30
CA GLY A 66 4.77 -9.44 -2.43
C GLY A 66 3.29 -9.09 -2.51
N ILE A 67 2.96 -7.80 -2.59
CA ILE A 67 1.59 -7.32 -2.75
C ILE A 67 1.48 -6.30 -3.88
N LEU A 68 0.34 -6.34 -4.57
CA LEU A 68 -0.13 -5.34 -5.52
C LEU A 68 -1.22 -4.52 -4.86
N VAL A 69 -1.32 -3.24 -5.21
CA VAL A 69 -2.34 -2.33 -4.69
C VAL A 69 -3.14 -1.68 -5.82
N GLU A 70 -4.46 -1.65 -5.66
CA GLU A 70 -5.41 -0.94 -6.51
C GLU A 70 -6.24 0.01 -5.64
N VAL A 71 -6.49 1.22 -6.16
CA VAL A 71 -7.31 2.23 -5.49
C VAL A 71 -8.38 2.68 -6.46
N THR A 72 -9.64 2.56 -6.07
CA THR A 72 -10.79 2.91 -6.91
C THR A 72 -11.65 3.97 -6.20
N PRO A 73 -11.95 5.11 -6.85
CA PRO A 73 -12.88 6.07 -6.29
C PRO A 73 -14.29 5.47 -6.22
N SER A 74 -14.98 5.72 -5.11
CA SER A 74 -16.33 5.26 -4.80
C SER A 74 -17.27 6.45 -4.57
N ARG A 75 -18.55 6.16 -4.34
CA ARG A 75 -19.56 7.19 -4.07
C ARG A 75 -19.21 7.96 -2.79
N PHE A 76 -19.66 9.22 -2.73
CA PHE A 76 -19.51 10.10 -1.57
C PHE A 76 -18.05 10.44 -1.22
N GLY A 77 -17.18 10.55 -2.22
CA GLY A 77 -15.78 10.95 -2.03
C GLY A 77 -14.95 9.92 -1.25
N LYS A 78 -15.36 8.65 -1.28
CA LYS A 78 -14.62 7.56 -0.66
C LYS A 78 -13.66 6.92 -1.65
N PHE A 79 -12.59 6.34 -1.14
CA PHE A 79 -11.67 5.50 -1.91
C PHE A 79 -11.75 4.08 -1.39
N ILE A 80 -11.82 3.12 -2.32
CA ILE A 80 -11.72 1.69 -2.02
C ILE A 80 -10.29 1.28 -2.31
N TRP A 81 -9.65 0.70 -1.31
CA TRP A 81 -8.33 0.13 -1.39
C TRP A 81 -8.42 -1.38 -1.47
N GLU A 82 -7.67 -1.98 -2.38
CA GLU A 82 -7.58 -3.42 -2.54
C GLU A 82 -6.11 -3.81 -2.66
N THR A 83 -5.67 -4.74 -1.82
CA THR A 83 -4.37 -5.39 -1.95
C THR A 83 -4.55 -6.83 -2.42
N LYS A 84 -3.72 -7.26 -3.36
CA LYS A 84 -3.66 -8.64 -3.86
C LYS A 84 -2.26 -9.18 -3.62
N LYS A 85 -2.15 -10.48 -3.32
CA LYS A 85 -0.84 -11.12 -3.35
C LYS A 85 -0.34 -11.17 -4.78
N GLU A 86 0.92 -10.82 -4.96
CA GLU A 86 1.61 -11.17 -6.19
C GLU A 86 1.75 -12.70 -6.24
N LYS A 87 1.36 -13.33 -7.35
CA LYS A 87 1.51 -14.78 -7.49
C LYS A 87 2.98 -15.09 -7.74
N ASP A 88 3.53 -16.02 -6.95
CA ASP A 88 4.89 -16.58 -7.12
C ASP A 88 5.13 -17.14 -8.53
#